data_AF-A0A6M3WRL5-F1
#
_entry.id   AF-A0A6M3WRL5-F1
#
_cell.length_a   1.000
_cell.length_b   1.000
_cell.length_c   1.000
_cell.angle_alpha   90.00
_cell.angle_beta   90.00
_cell.angle_gamma   90.00
#
_symmetry.space_group_name_H-M   'P 1'
#
loop_
_entity.id
_entity.type
_entity.pdbx_description
1 polymer ?
#
loop_
_entity_poly.entity_id
_entity_poly.type
_entity_poly.pdbx_seq_one_letter_code
_entity_poly.pdbx_strand_id
1 'polypeptide(L)'
;VVALKDMRWKSLSYFQKDEEASNIIKQYFDGLIDEYVVEKPTIRLRQGVSNDQQGLQLPQSYAISAESRPKFFMKPNLSATEKQEAIKAAYRQVFEGDITSAYGLNLTDLESKVKGGLISMKEFIRGLGKSRLYRRQFYEPYVISRVIELAFRHFLGRGVSSLEEFQDYFEIISNGGLPALVDALVDSPEYADYFGEETVPYLRGLGQEAQECRNWGAQLNLFKYSAPVRKVPQFVTVLAKSQEPLPNQHPYGVGNDPLEIQFGAIFPQETRNPAAQPAPFGKDNRRILISCGSDSKNVASKGAVLGKAPSGNSGLKLDPAVRTNGKNGVNNLSVSLSNHSAEAAIQGAYRQVFGRDVYSGQQLAVAETKLKGGEIPMREFIRQLAKSRCFRRLYWD
;
A
#
# COMPACT_ATOMS: atom_id res chain seq x y z
N VAL A 1 -20.63 35.01 -27.69
CA VAL A 1 -21.20 34.54 -28.99
C VAL A 1 -20.72 35.35 -30.19
N VAL A 2 -20.93 36.67 -30.27
CA VAL A 2 -20.52 37.49 -31.46
C VAL A 2 -19.02 37.35 -31.77
N ALA A 3 -18.15 37.50 -30.77
CA ALA A 3 -16.71 37.32 -30.95
C ALA A 3 -16.34 35.93 -31.52
N LEU A 4 -17.01 34.85 -31.09
CA LEU A 4 -16.75 33.50 -31.59
C LEU A 4 -17.19 33.34 -33.05
N LYS A 5 -18.33 33.96 -33.44
CA LYS A 5 -18.80 33.99 -34.82
C LYS A 5 -17.85 34.78 -35.73
N ASP A 6 -17.32 35.90 -35.24
CA ASP A 6 -16.32 36.69 -35.96
C ASP A 6 -14.99 35.94 -36.13
N MET A 7 -14.54 35.25 -35.08
CA MET A 7 -13.37 34.37 -35.13
C MET A 7 -13.56 33.26 -36.17
N ARG A 8 -14.71 32.58 -36.16
CA ARG A 8 -15.05 31.56 -37.17
C ARG A 8 -14.96 32.13 -38.59
N TRP A 9 -15.58 33.28 -38.85
CA TRP A 9 -15.55 33.91 -40.17
C TRP A 9 -14.13 34.28 -40.61
N LYS A 10 -13.33 34.87 -39.72
CA LYS A 10 -11.92 35.19 -40.00
C LYS A 10 -11.08 33.94 -40.25
N SER A 11 -11.22 32.91 -39.42
CA SER A 11 -10.50 31.65 -39.59
C SER A 11 -10.82 31.00 -40.94
N LEU A 12 -12.09 30.97 -41.36
CA LEU A 12 -12.48 30.44 -42.67
C LEU A 12 -11.91 31.23 -43.84
N SER A 13 -11.70 32.55 -43.68
CA SER A 13 -11.11 33.39 -44.74
C SER A 13 -9.67 33.01 -45.10
N TYR A 14 -8.92 32.37 -44.19
CA TYR A 14 -7.55 31.92 -44.46
C TYR A 14 -7.47 30.62 -45.27
N PHE A 15 -8.52 29.80 -45.27
CA PHE A 15 -8.52 28.45 -45.87
C PHE A 15 -9.45 28.32 -47.09
N GLN A 16 -9.71 29.42 -47.81
CA GLN A 16 -10.64 29.44 -48.96
C GLN A 16 -10.32 28.47 -50.11
N LYS A 17 -9.06 28.03 -50.23
CA LYS A 17 -8.60 27.13 -51.30
C LYS A 17 -8.70 25.65 -50.93
N ASP A 18 -8.89 25.34 -49.65
CA ASP A 18 -8.91 23.98 -49.11
C ASP A 18 -10.28 23.71 -48.48
N GLU A 19 -11.14 23.06 -49.26
CA GLU A 19 -12.52 22.80 -48.87
C GLU A 19 -12.60 21.86 -47.66
N GLU A 20 -11.71 20.86 -47.57
CA GLU A 20 -11.67 19.91 -46.46
C GLU A 20 -11.29 20.62 -45.16
N ALA A 21 -10.22 21.42 -45.17
CA ALA A 21 -9.81 22.20 -44.00
C ALA A 21 -10.89 23.19 -43.57
N SER A 22 -11.55 23.86 -44.52
CA SER A 22 -12.63 24.80 -44.22
C SER A 22 -13.84 24.12 -43.55
N ASN A 23 -14.19 22.90 -44.00
CA ASN A 23 -15.28 22.12 -43.42
C ASN A 23 -14.97 21.68 -41.99
N ILE A 24 -13.74 21.23 -41.73
CA ILE A 24 -13.29 20.82 -40.39
C ILE A 24 -13.33 22.02 -39.43
N ILE A 25 -12.76 23.16 -39.83
CA ILE A 25 -12.73 24.38 -39.02
C ILE A 25 -14.16 24.83 -38.70
N LYS A 26 -15.04 24.82 -39.70
CA LYS A 26 -16.45 25.17 -39.53
C LYS A 26 -17.12 24.25 -38.51
N GLN A 27 -16.96 22.93 -38.62
CA GLN A 27 -17.52 21.96 -37.67
C GLN A 27 -17.06 22.21 -36.23
N TYR A 28 -15.76 22.47 -36.00
CA TYR A 28 -15.25 22.75 -34.65
C TYR A 28 -15.78 24.07 -34.07
N PHE A 29 -15.82 25.14 -34.86
CA PHE A 29 -16.35 26.42 -34.40
C PHE A 29 -17.87 26.37 -34.15
N ASP A 30 -18.60 25.67 -35.00
CA ASP A 30 -20.04 25.47 -34.84
C ASP A 30 -20.31 24.70 -33.54
N GLY A 31 -19.61 23.58 -33.31
CA GLY A 31 -19.70 22.84 -32.05
C GLY A 31 -19.34 23.67 -30.81
N LEU A 32 -18.29 24.50 -30.88
CA LEU A 32 -17.91 25.38 -29.76
C LEU A 32 -18.99 26.43 -29.48
N ILE A 33 -19.53 27.06 -30.51
CA ILE A 33 -20.57 28.10 -30.36
C ILE A 33 -21.85 27.48 -29.80
N ASP A 34 -22.22 26.30 -30.30
CA ASP A 34 -23.41 25.57 -29.84
C ASP A 34 -23.27 25.21 -28.35
N GLU A 35 -22.16 24.59 -27.95
CA GLU A 35 -21.87 24.26 -26.53
C GLU A 35 -21.75 25.49 -25.63
N TYR A 36 -21.27 26.63 -26.15
CA TYR A 36 -21.18 27.87 -25.37
C TYR A 36 -22.55 28.47 -25.03
N VAL A 37 -23.56 28.22 -25.86
CA VAL A 37 -24.93 28.72 -25.65
C VAL A 37 -25.71 27.81 -24.69
N VAL A 38 -25.33 26.53 -24.58
CA VAL A 38 -25.95 25.57 -23.67
C VAL A 38 -25.69 25.98 -22.21
N GLU A 39 -26.71 25.83 -21.36
CA GLU A 39 -26.57 26.09 -19.92
C GLU A 39 -25.58 25.12 -19.27
N LYS A 40 -24.94 25.57 -18.18
CA LYS A 40 -23.97 24.73 -17.46
C LYS A 40 -24.66 23.45 -16.97
N PRO A 41 -24.07 22.27 -17.22
CA PRO A 41 -24.68 21.02 -16.79
C PRO A 41 -24.75 20.96 -15.26
N THR A 42 -25.81 20.33 -14.76
CA THR A 42 -26.06 20.19 -13.32
C THR A 42 -24.97 19.39 -12.61
N ILE A 43 -24.73 19.69 -11.34
CA ILE A 43 -23.75 18.97 -10.52
C ILE A 43 -24.29 17.57 -10.19
N ARG A 44 -23.44 16.54 -10.30
CA ARG A 44 -23.78 15.19 -9.82
C ARG A 44 -23.60 15.14 -8.31
N LEU A 45 -24.67 14.86 -7.58
CA LEU A 45 -24.63 14.67 -6.14
C LEU A 45 -24.49 13.18 -5.81
N ARG A 46 -23.65 12.87 -4.83
CA ARG A 46 -23.52 11.56 -4.21
C ARG A 46 -24.00 11.69 -2.77
N GLN A 47 -25.17 11.15 -2.49
CA GLN A 47 -25.73 11.10 -1.14
C GLN A 47 -25.11 9.92 -0.38
N GLY A 48 -24.74 10.12 0.87
CA GLY A 48 -24.30 9.03 1.75
C GLY A 48 -25.49 8.16 2.16
N VAL A 49 -25.28 6.86 2.30
CA VAL A 49 -26.32 5.91 2.69
C VAL A 49 -26.49 5.86 4.21
N SER A 50 -25.40 6.10 4.95
CA SER A 50 -25.36 6.16 6.41
C SER A 50 -24.83 7.52 6.89
N ASN A 51 -25.01 7.80 8.18
CA ASN A 51 -24.50 9.03 8.81
C ASN A 51 -22.97 9.13 8.76
N ASP A 52 -22.25 8.01 8.67
CA ASP A 52 -20.79 7.96 8.65
C ASP A 52 -20.20 8.18 7.25
N GLN A 53 -21.04 8.05 6.22
CA GLN A 53 -20.68 8.32 4.83
C GLN A 53 -20.93 9.78 4.50
N GLN A 54 -19.87 10.52 4.20
CA GLN A 54 -20.00 11.91 3.76
C GLN A 54 -20.66 12.01 2.38
N GLY A 55 -21.56 12.98 2.21
CA GLY A 55 -22.07 13.37 0.91
C GLY A 55 -21.01 14.12 0.09
N LEU A 56 -20.96 13.87 -1.21
CA LEU A 56 -19.99 14.48 -2.12
C LEU A 56 -20.68 15.01 -3.38
N GLN A 57 -19.97 15.87 -4.11
CA GLN A 57 -20.47 16.42 -5.36
C GLN A 57 -19.38 16.41 -6.45
N LEU A 58 -19.78 16.15 -7.69
CA LEU A 58 -18.89 16.15 -8.85
C LEU A 58 -19.46 17.06 -9.95
N PRO A 59 -18.71 18.06 -10.43
CA PRO A 59 -19.10 18.80 -11.63
C PRO A 59 -19.28 17.85 -12.82
N GLN A 60 -20.41 17.94 -13.51
CA GLN A 60 -20.70 17.08 -14.66
C GLN A 60 -19.66 17.22 -15.78
N SER A 61 -19.07 18.41 -15.95
CA SER A 61 -17.97 18.64 -16.88
C SER A 61 -16.77 17.72 -16.62
N TYR A 62 -16.43 17.48 -15.35
CA TYR A 62 -15.35 16.55 -14.98
C TYR A 62 -15.72 15.10 -15.34
N ALA A 63 -16.96 14.70 -15.06
CA ALA A 63 -17.43 13.34 -15.38
C ALA A 63 -17.46 13.06 -16.89
N ILE A 64 -17.84 14.04 -17.71
CA ILE A 64 -17.85 13.92 -19.18
C ILE A 64 -16.43 13.88 -19.74
N SER A 65 -15.49 14.61 -19.13
CA SER A 65 -14.07 14.60 -19.54
C SER A 65 -13.36 13.28 -19.23
N ALA A 66 -13.93 12.46 -18.35
CA ALA A 66 -13.35 11.18 -17.99
C ALA A 66 -13.61 10.12 -19.07
N GLU A 67 -12.74 9.11 -19.10
CA GLU A 67 -12.88 7.99 -20.03
C GLU A 67 -14.23 7.26 -19.82
N SER A 68 -14.97 7.09 -20.92
CA SER A 68 -16.24 6.38 -20.91
C SER A 68 -16.01 4.90 -20.64
N ARG A 69 -16.57 4.40 -19.54
CA ARG A 69 -16.52 2.99 -19.16
C ARG A 69 -17.85 2.33 -19.55
N PRO A 70 -17.84 1.28 -20.39
CA PRO A 70 -19.07 0.61 -20.79
C PRO A 70 -19.70 -0.07 -19.56
N LYS A 71 -21.01 0.10 -19.42
CA LYS A 71 -21.83 -0.59 -18.42
C LYS A 71 -22.60 -1.71 -19.12
N PHE A 72 -22.54 -2.90 -18.54
CA PHE A 72 -23.20 -4.08 -19.09
C PHE A 72 -24.52 -4.31 -18.36
N PHE A 73 -25.56 -4.60 -19.13
CA PHE A 73 -26.90 -4.85 -18.63
C PHE A 73 -27.36 -6.23 -19.07
N MET A 74 -28.16 -6.88 -18.23
CA MET A 74 -28.77 -8.17 -18.53
C MET A 74 -30.28 -8.02 -18.60
N LYS A 75 -30.81 -7.93 -19.82
CA LYS A 75 -32.24 -7.87 -20.12
C LYS A 75 -32.68 -9.14 -20.85
N PRO A 76 -33.95 -9.57 -20.70
CA PRO A 76 -34.43 -10.82 -21.31
C PRO A 76 -34.34 -10.82 -22.85
N ASN A 77 -34.55 -9.65 -23.48
CA ASN A 77 -34.63 -9.49 -24.93
C ASN A 77 -33.28 -9.24 -25.63
N LEU A 78 -32.15 -9.37 -24.92
CA LEU A 78 -30.83 -9.20 -25.51
C LEU A 78 -30.45 -10.37 -26.42
N SER A 79 -29.61 -10.09 -27.41
CA SER A 79 -29.00 -11.11 -28.27
C SER A 79 -28.11 -12.06 -27.46
N ALA A 80 -27.89 -13.27 -27.98
CA ALA A 80 -27.04 -14.26 -27.32
C ALA A 80 -25.60 -13.75 -27.09
N THR A 81 -25.10 -12.92 -28.01
CA THR A 81 -23.78 -12.28 -27.94
C THR A 81 -23.71 -11.25 -26.81
N GLU A 82 -24.68 -10.35 -26.71
CA GLU A 82 -24.75 -9.34 -25.64
C GLU A 82 -24.89 -9.99 -24.26
N LYS A 83 -25.74 -11.03 -24.15
CA LYS A 83 -25.87 -11.82 -22.92
C LYS A 83 -24.54 -12.46 -22.52
N GLN A 84 -23.79 -12.99 -23.48
CA GLN A 84 -22.48 -13.58 -23.20
C GLN A 84 -21.45 -12.52 -22.77
N GLU A 85 -21.48 -11.33 -23.37
CA GLU A 85 -20.61 -10.21 -22.97
C GLU A 85 -20.90 -9.72 -21.56
N ALA A 86 -22.17 -9.60 -21.18
CA ALA A 86 -22.58 -9.24 -19.82
C ALA A 86 -22.08 -10.27 -18.79
N ILE A 87 -22.19 -11.57 -19.10
CA ILE A 87 -21.68 -12.65 -18.25
C ILE A 87 -20.16 -12.58 -18.12
N LYS A 88 -19.44 -12.37 -19.24
CA LYS A 88 -17.97 -12.19 -19.21
C LYS A 88 -17.57 -10.94 -18.41
N ALA A 89 -18.35 -9.86 -18.48
CA ALA A 89 -18.13 -8.68 -17.66
C ALA A 89 -18.32 -8.98 -16.17
N ALA A 90 -19.35 -9.76 -15.81
CA ALA A 90 -19.59 -10.17 -14.42
C ALA A 90 -18.45 -11.03 -13.87
N TYR A 91 -17.91 -11.96 -14.66
CA TYR A 91 -16.72 -12.73 -14.27
C TYR A 91 -15.50 -11.83 -14.04
N ARG A 92 -15.22 -10.90 -14.97
CA ARG A 92 -14.11 -9.94 -14.83
C ARG A 92 -14.26 -9.05 -13.60
N GLN A 93 -15.49 -8.67 -13.25
CA GLN A 93 -15.76 -7.85 -12.07
C GLN A 93 -15.55 -8.64 -10.77
N VAL A 94 -16.19 -9.82 -10.64
CA VAL A 94 -16.20 -10.59 -9.38
C VAL A 94 -14.88 -11.31 -9.13
N PHE A 95 -14.21 -11.76 -10.19
CA PHE A 95 -12.98 -12.56 -10.08
C PHE A 95 -11.71 -11.82 -10.54
N GLU A 96 -11.82 -10.53 -10.84
CA GLU A 96 -10.73 -9.67 -11.32
C GLU A 96 -10.10 -10.11 -12.68
N GLY A 97 -10.71 -11.06 -13.37
CA GLY A 97 -10.23 -11.61 -14.63
C GLY A 97 -11.22 -12.58 -15.26
N ASP A 98 -10.98 -12.95 -16.52
CA ASP A 98 -11.81 -13.94 -17.20
C ASP A 98 -11.35 -15.37 -16.86
N ILE A 99 -11.98 -15.96 -15.84
CA ILE A 99 -11.69 -17.33 -15.41
C ILE A 99 -12.09 -18.36 -16.47
N THR A 100 -13.14 -18.08 -17.25
CA THR A 100 -13.70 -19.03 -18.22
C THR A 100 -12.70 -19.33 -19.32
N SER A 101 -12.05 -18.28 -19.84
CA SER A 101 -11.03 -18.41 -20.88
C SER A 101 -9.70 -18.97 -20.37
N ALA A 102 -9.34 -18.70 -19.12
CA ALA A 102 -8.03 -19.05 -18.59
C ALA A 102 -7.94 -20.48 -18.02
N TYR A 103 -9.02 -20.96 -17.39
CA TYR A 103 -9.00 -22.24 -16.64
C TYR A 103 -10.17 -23.18 -16.99
N GLY A 104 -11.09 -22.78 -17.87
CA GLY A 104 -12.27 -23.58 -18.23
C GLY A 104 -13.24 -23.83 -17.07
N LEU A 105 -13.13 -23.06 -15.98
CA LEU A 105 -14.00 -23.18 -14.82
C LEU A 105 -15.26 -22.35 -15.06
N ASN A 106 -16.36 -23.02 -15.37
CA ASN A 106 -17.64 -22.37 -15.64
C ASN A 106 -18.68 -22.77 -14.59
N LEU A 107 -19.53 -21.83 -14.22
CA LEU A 107 -20.71 -22.09 -13.40
C LEU A 107 -21.93 -22.23 -14.33
N THR A 108 -21.93 -23.29 -15.13
CA THR A 108 -22.90 -23.54 -16.23
C THR A 108 -24.36 -23.40 -15.80
N ASP A 109 -24.68 -23.81 -14.58
CA ASP A 109 -26.04 -23.77 -14.05
C ASP A 109 -26.49 -22.33 -13.81
N LEU A 110 -25.62 -21.48 -13.25
CA LEU A 110 -25.92 -20.06 -13.01
C LEU A 110 -26.00 -19.30 -14.33
N GLU A 111 -25.10 -19.59 -15.27
CA GLU A 111 -25.12 -18.97 -16.60
C GLU A 111 -26.39 -19.29 -17.37
N SER A 112 -26.84 -20.55 -17.33
CA SER A 112 -28.07 -20.95 -18.02
C SER A 112 -29.28 -20.27 -17.41
N LYS A 113 -29.34 -20.16 -16.07
CA LYS A 113 -30.43 -19.47 -15.36
C LYS A 113 -30.48 -17.98 -15.69
N VAL A 114 -29.34 -17.29 -15.74
CA VAL A 114 -29.31 -15.85 -16.05
C VAL A 114 -29.61 -15.59 -17.53
N LYS A 115 -29.10 -16.42 -18.45
CA LYS A 115 -29.41 -16.34 -19.89
C LYS A 115 -30.90 -16.52 -20.18
N GLY A 116 -31.53 -17.46 -19.46
CA GLY A 116 -32.96 -17.74 -19.51
C GLY A 116 -33.83 -16.74 -18.74
N GLY A 117 -33.24 -15.77 -18.02
CA GLY A 117 -33.99 -14.78 -17.24
C GLY A 117 -34.69 -15.35 -15.99
N LEU A 118 -34.31 -16.56 -15.54
CA LEU A 118 -34.85 -17.17 -14.31
C LEU A 118 -34.30 -16.49 -13.06
N ILE A 119 -33.10 -15.93 -13.15
CA ILE A 119 -32.45 -15.15 -12.09
C ILE A 119 -32.00 -13.81 -12.66
N SER A 120 -32.07 -12.76 -11.85
CA SER A 120 -31.59 -11.44 -12.22
C SER A 120 -30.05 -11.36 -12.21
N MET A 121 -29.50 -10.26 -12.71
CA MET A 121 -28.05 -10.03 -12.67
C MET A 121 -27.56 -9.96 -11.22
N LYS A 122 -28.35 -9.35 -10.33
CA LYS A 122 -28.10 -9.32 -8.88
C LYS A 122 -27.97 -10.72 -8.28
N GLU A 123 -28.94 -11.61 -8.56
CA GLU A 123 -28.91 -13.00 -8.09
C GLU A 123 -27.74 -13.80 -8.68
N PHE A 124 -27.38 -13.53 -9.93
CA PHE A 124 -26.21 -14.14 -10.54
C PHE A 124 -24.93 -13.74 -9.81
N ILE A 125 -24.74 -12.44 -9.52
CA ILE A 125 -23.59 -11.94 -8.74
C ILE A 125 -23.56 -12.54 -7.32
N ARG A 126 -24.71 -12.63 -6.64
CA ARG A 126 -24.82 -13.34 -5.35
C ARG A 126 -24.39 -14.79 -5.46
N GLY A 127 -24.86 -15.50 -6.50
CA GLY A 127 -24.49 -16.89 -6.78
C GLY A 127 -22.99 -17.05 -7.04
N LEU A 128 -22.36 -16.12 -7.77
CA LEU A 128 -20.91 -16.11 -7.97
C LEU A 128 -20.17 -15.91 -6.64
N GLY A 129 -20.59 -14.96 -5.80
CA GLY A 129 -19.96 -14.67 -4.51
C GLY A 129 -20.05 -15.81 -3.49
N LYS A 130 -21.13 -16.59 -3.53
CA LYS A 130 -21.33 -17.79 -2.69
C LYS A 130 -20.69 -19.05 -3.26
N SER A 131 -20.15 -19.00 -4.47
CA SER A 131 -19.58 -20.17 -5.14
C SER A 131 -18.32 -20.67 -4.42
N ARG A 132 -18.05 -21.98 -4.54
CA ARG A 132 -16.80 -22.59 -4.07
C ARG A 132 -15.57 -21.97 -4.74
N LEU A 133 -15.70 -21.50 -5.98
CA LEU A 133 -14.63 -20.85 -6.72
C LEU A 133 -14.23 -19.52 -6.07
N TYR A 134 -15.22 -18.67 -5.75
CA TYR A 134 -14.97 -17.41 -5.08
C TYR A 134 -14.34 -17.61 -3.71
N ARG A 135 -14.86 -18.57 -2.93
CA ARG A 135 -14.29 -18.93 -1.62
C ARG A 135 -12.82 -19.33 -1.71
N ARG A 136 -12.47 -20.23 -2.63
CA ARG A 136 -11.08 -20.69 -2.78
C ARG A 136 -10.12 -19.57 -3.19
N GLN A 137 -10.58 -18.62 -4.00
CA GLN A 137 -9.72 -17.54 -4.49
C GLN A 137 -9.64 -16.34 -3.55
N PHE A 138 -10.76 -15.91 -2.95
CA PHE A 138 -10.88 -14.63 -2.25
C PHE A 138 -11.27 -14.73 -0.78
N TYR A 139 -11.51 -15.93 -0.25
CA TYR A 139 -11.79 -16.14 1.18
C TYR A 139 -10.67 -16.91 1.88
N GLU A 140 -10.39 -18.14 1.43
CA GLU A 140 -9.43 -19.05 2.09
C GLU A 140 -7.99 -18.51 2.22
N PRO A 141 -7.41 -17.81 1.24
CA PRO A 141 -6.02 -17.35 1.32
C PRO A 141 -5.86 -15.97 1.98
N TYR A 142 -6.89 -15.45 2.65
CA TYR A 142 -6.91 -14.10 3.24
C TYR A 142 -7.45 -14.11 4.67
N VAL A 143 -7.04 -13.10 5.43
CA VAL A 143 -7.67 -12.78 6.72
C VAL A 143 -9.03 -12.12 6.50
N ILE A 144 -9.97 -12.30 7.43
CA ILE A 144 -11.36 -11.78 7.33
C ILE A 144 -11.38 -10.29 6.98
N SER A 145 -10.53 -9.48 7.61
CA SER A 145 -10.41 -8.05 7.30
C SER A 145 -10.09 -7.76 5.84
N ARG A 146 -9.23 -8.58 5.22
CA ARG A 146 -8.87 -8.45 3.81
C ARG A 146 -9.95 -9.00 2.88
N VAL A 147 -10.67 -10.03 3.29
CA VAL A 147 -11.85 -10.56 2.58
C VAL A 147 -12.90 -9.46 2.42
N ILE A 148 -13.19 -8.70 3.47
CA ILE A 148 -14.16 -7.60 3.44
C ILE A 148 -13.74 -6.56 2.39
N GLU A 149 -12.49 -6.09 2.43
CA GLU A 149 -11.98 -5.10 1.47
C GLU A 149 -12.09 -5.55 0.02
N LEU A 150 -11.82 -6.84 -0.26
CA LEU A 150 -11.97 -7.42 -1.59
C LEU A 150 -13.45 -7.60 -1.97
N ALA A 151 -14.32 -7.96 -1.02
CA ALA A 151 -15.75 -8.07 -1.26
C ALA A 151 -16.37 -6.72 -1.64
N PHE A 152 -15.98 -5.63 -0.97
CA PHE A 152 -16.38 -4.26 -1.34
C PHE A 152 -15.97 -3.91 -2.78
N ARG A 153 -14.75 -4.31 -3.19
CA ARG A 153 -14.28 -4.15 -4.57
C ARG A 153 -15.16 -4.91 -5.56
N HIS A 154 -15.46 -6.17 -5.28
CA HIS A 154 -16.15 -7.07 -6.22
C HIS A 154 -17.64 -6.77 -6.35
N PHE A 155 -18.32 -6.57 -5.23
CA PHE A 155 -19.78 -6.44 -5.21
C PHE A 155 -20.26 -5.00 -5.28
N LEU A 156 -19.53 -4.06 -4.65
CA LEU A 156 -19.90 -2.64 -4.62
C LEU A 156 -19.03 -1.77 -5.54
N GLY A 157 -17.93 -2.30 -6.07
CA GLY A 157 -17.06 -1.54 -6.97
C GLY A 157 -16.32 -0.37 -6.31
N ARG A 158 -16.23 -0.32 -4.98
CA ARG A 158 -15.53 0.74 -4.23
C ARG A 158 -14.73 0.20 -3.05
N GLY A 159 -13.98 1.07 -2.39
CA GLY A 159 -13.35 0.78 -1.11
C GLY A 159 -14.29 1.02 0.08
N VAL A 160 -13.89 0.53 1.25
CA VAL A 160 -14.57 0.85 2.50
C VAL A 160 -14.40 2.35 2.80
N SER A 161 -15.48 2.99 3.24
CA SER A 161 -15.51 4.43 3.48
C SER A 161 -15.07 4.77 4.90
N SER A 162 -15.75 4.24 5.93
CA SER A 162 -15.53 4.55 7.34
C SER A 162 -15.11 3.33 8.17
N LEU A 163 -14.68 3.57 9.42
CA LEU A 163 -14.29 2.49 10.32
C LEU A 163 -15.53 1.76 10.85
N GLU A 164 -16.61 2.49 11.05
CA GLU A 164 -17.92 2.01 11.49
C GLU A 164 -18.48 1.04 10.44
N GLU A 165 -18.46 1.43 9.17
CA GLU A 165 -18.85 0.55 8.05
C GLU A 165 -18.00 -0.73 8.04
N PHE A 166 -16.68 -0.62 8.27
CA PHE A 166 -15.84 -1.81 8.37
C PHE A 166 -16.26 -2.73 9.52
N GLN A 167 -16.56 -2.17 10.69
CA GLN A 167 -16.95 -2.92 11.89
C GLN A 167 -18.28 -3.65 11.69
N ASP A 168 -19.28 -3.01 11.10
CA ASP A 168 -20.59 -3.61 10.82
C ASP A 168 -20.45 -4.86 9.94
N TYR A 169 -19.75 -4.74 8.81
CA TYR A 169 -19.53 -5.88 7.92
C TYR A 169 -18.58 -6.93 8.51
N PHE A 170 -17.68 -6.53 9.42
CA PHE A 170 -16.83 -7.46 10.17
C PHE A 170 -17.63 -8.29 11.18
N GLU A 171 -18.65 -7.73 11.81
CA GLU A 171 -19.57 -8.46 12.67
C GLU A 171 -20.42 -9.45 11.86
N ILE A 172 -20.97 -9.01 10.72
CA ILE A 172 -21.79 -9.86 9.84
C ILE A 172 -21.01 -11.09 9.36
N ILE A 173 -19.79 -10.93 8.87
CA ILE A 173 -18.97 -12.05 8.40
C ILE A 173 -18.50 -12.95 9.54
N SER A 174 -18.22 -12.39 10.72
CA SER A 174 -17.84 -13.16 11.91
C SER A 174 -18.96 -14.10 12.35
N ASN A 175 -20.22 -13.65 12.27
CA ASN A 175 -21.39 -14.41 12.70
C ASN A 175 -21.94 -15.37 11.62
N GLY A 176 -21.98 -14.94 10.36
CA GLY A 176 -22.64 -15.68 9.27
C GLY A 176 -21.71 -16.16 8.16
N GLY A 177 -20.40 -15.93 8.29
CA GLY A 177 -19.40 -16.31 7.30
C GLY A 177 -19.53 -15.58 5.96
N LEU A 178 -18.86 -16.12 4.94
CA LEU A 178 -18.88 -15.55 3.58
C LEU A 178 -20.28 -15.37 3.00
N PRO A 179 -21.23 -16.33 3.11
CA PRO A 179 -22.55 -16.17 2.51
C PRO A 179 -23.32 -14.96 3.07
N ALA A 180 -23.26 -14.73 4.38
CA ALA A 180 -23.92 -13.60 5.02
C ALA A 180 -23.31 -12.27 4.60
N LEU A 181 -21.98 -12.19 4.44
CA LEU A 181 -21.33 -10.99 3.92
C LEU A 181 -21.81 -10.66 2.49
N VAL A 182 -21.87 -11.66 1.61
CA VAL A 182 -22.32 -11.46 0.23
C VAL A 182 -23.78 -11.00 0.19
N ASP A 183 -24.65 -11.59 1.02
CA ASP A 183 -26.05 -11.16 1.12
C ASP A 183 -26.16 -9.72 1.61
N ALA A 184 -25.47 -9.37 2.70
CA ALA A 184 -25.50 -8.01 3.25
C ALA A 184 -24.99 -6.94 2.26
N LEU A 185 -24.04 -7.27 1.39
CA LEU A 185 -23.54 -6.33 0.37
C LEU A 185 -24.53 -6.19 -0.81
N VAL A 186 -25.08 -7.31 -1.29
CA VAL A 186 -25.96 -7.33 -2.46
C VAL A 186 -27.38 -6.85 -2.15
N ASP A 187 -27.85 -7.07 -0.92
CA ASP A 187 -29.15 -6.56 -0.42
C ASP A 187 -29.06 -5.15 0.16
N SER A 188 -27.89 -4.51 0.10
CA SER A 188 -27.74 -3.13 0.54
C SER A 188 -28.54 -2.16 -0.37
N PRO A 189 -29.09 -1.07 0.20
CA PRO A 189 -29.76 -0.04 -0.61
C PRO A 189 -28.79 0.60 -1.62
N GLU A 190 -27.51 0.71 -1.26
CA GLU A 190 -26.48 1.21 -2.16
C GLU A 190 -26.35 0.36 -3.43
N TYR A 191 -26.38 -0.97 -3.29
CA TYR A 191 -26.31 -1.86 -4.44
C TYR A 191 -27.51 -1.64 -5.37
N ALA A 192 -28.71 -1.52 -4.80
CA ALA A 192 -29.92 -1.27 -5.57
C ALA A 192 -29.88 0.08 -6.30
N ASP A 193 -29.38 1.13 -5.65
CA ASP A 193 -29.30 2.48 -6.25
C ASP A 193 -28.29 2.55 -7.41
N TYR A 194 -27.13 1.88 -7.28
CA TYR A 194 -26.06 1.97 -8.27
C TYR A 194 -26.17 0.97 -9.43
N PHE A 195 -26.68 -0.23 -9.14
CA PHE A 195 -26.69 -1.36 -10.07
C PHE A 195 -28.10 -1.92 -10.32
N GLY A 196 -29.03 -1.73 -9.38
CA GLY A 196 -30.35 -2.34 -9.45
C GLY A 196 -30.27 -3.86 -9.57
N GLU A 197 -31.14 -4.45 -10.38
CA GLU A 197 -31.17 -5.90 -10.59
C GLU A 197 -30.61 -6.37 -11.93
N GLU A 198 -30.41 -5.44 -12.87
CA GLU A 198 -30.05 -5.74 -14.26
C GLU A 198 -28.62 -5.37 -14.62
N THR A 199 -28.00 -4.42 -13.91
CA THR A 199 -26.65 -3.92 -14.25
C THR A 199 -25.59 -4.77 -13.58
N VAL A 200 -24.55 -5.14 -14.35
CA VAL A 200 -23.35 -5.77 -13.81
C VAL A 200 -22.59 -4.74 -12.97
N PRO A 201 -22.17 -5.07 -11.74
CA PRO A 201 -21.36 -4.14 -10.93
C PRO A 201 -20.11 -3.69 -11.67
N TYR A 202 -19.70 -2.45 -11.41
CA TYR A 202 -18.55 -1.83 -12.07
C TYR A 202 -17.72 -1.04 -11.08
N LEU A 203 -16.42 -0.90 -11.37
CA LEU A 203 -15.50 -0.13 -10.53
C LEU A 203 -15.83 1.37 -10.58
N ARG A 204 -16.20 1.91 -9.42
CA ARG A 204 -16.53 3.32 -9.18
C ARG A 204 -15.25 4.11 -8.88
N GLY A 205 -14.48 4.32 -9.93
CA GLY A 205 -13.24 5.10 -9.89
C GLY A 205 -13.44 6.57 -10.27
N LEU A 206 -12.31 7.25 -10.45
CA LEU A 206 -12.25 8.64 -10.91
C LEU A 206 -13.09 8.83 -12.18
N GLY A 207 -13.86 9.93 -12.20
CA GLY A 207 -14.71 10.32 -13.32
C GLY A 207 -16.12 9.73 -13.31
N GLN A 208 -16.31 8.54 -12.71
CA GLN A 208 -17.65 7.93 -12.60
C GLN A 208 -18.49 8.60 -11.51
N GLU A 209 -17.87 8.83 -10.34
CA GLU A 209 -18.50 9.47 -9.19
C GLU A 209 -17.48 10.33 -8.42
N ALA A 210 -18.00 11.17 -7.51
CA ALA A 210 -17.17 11.93 -6.57
C ALA A 210 -16.45 10.97 -5.60
N GLN A 211 -15.15 11.15 -5.46
CA GLN A 211 -14.28 10.31 -4.63
C GLN A 211 -13.95 11.02 -3.31
N GLU A 212 -13.96 10.27 -2.21
CA GLU A 212 -13.55 10.81 -0.91
C GLU A 212 -12.02 10.84 -0.79
N CYS A 213 -11.48 11.87 -0.12
CA CYS A 213 -10.04 11.94 0.12
C CYS A 213 -9.57 10.98 1.23
N ARG A 214 -10.47 10.54 2.11
CA ARG A 214 -10.16 9.71 3.29
C ARG A 214 -9.53 8.36 2.93
N ASN A 215 -10.01 7.71 1.87
CA ASN A 215 -9.51 6.40 1.41
C ASN A 215 -8.81 6.46 0.04
N TRP A 216 -8.45 7.66 -0.43
CA TRP A 216 -7.93 7.92 -1.79
C TRP A 216 -6.87 6.93 -2.26
N GLY A 217 -5.74 6.83 -1.53
CA GLY A 217 -4.63 5.96 -1.91
C GLY A 217 -4.99 4.46 -1.83
N ALA A 218 -5.78 4.08 -0.82
CA ALA A 218 -6.20 2.69 -0.62
C ALA A 218 -7.14 2.23 -1.75
N GLN A 219 -8.10 3.06 -2.15
CA GLN A 219 -9.04 2.75 -3.23
C GLN A 219 -8.36 2.66 -4.60
N LEU A 220 -7.44 3.58 -4.91
CA LEU A 220 -6.66 3.52 -6.16
C LEU A 220 -5.81 2.25 -6.24
N ASN A 221 -5.26 1.79 -5.11
CA ASN A 221 -4.52 0.53 -5.06
C ASN A 221 -5.43 -0.70 -5.12
N LEU A 222 -6.64 -0.61 -4.57
CA LEU A 222 -7.64 -1.69 -4.61
C LEU A 222 -8.07 -2.03 -6.04
N PHE A 223 -8.16 -1.05 -6.93
CA PHE A 223 -8.56 -1.27 -8.33
C PHE A 223 -7.46 -1.81 -9.25
N LYS A 224 -6.25 -2.06 -8.73
CA LYS A 224 -5.16 -2.69 -9.50
C LYS A 224 -5.28 -4.21 -9.45
N TYR A 225 -4.80 -4.89 -10.50
CA TYR A 225 -4.69 -6.35 -10.54
C TYR A 225 -3.78 -6.93 -9.44
N SER A 226 -2.89 -6.11 -8.87
CA SER A 226 -2.00 -6.50 -7.78
C SER A 226 -2.67 -6.47 -6.40
N ALA A 227 -3.92 -6.01 -6.30
CA ALA A 227 -4.63 -5.94 -5.02
C ALA A 227 -4.74 -7.30 -4.31
N PRO A 228 -5.10 -8.42 -4.96
CA PRO A 228 -5.14 -9.73 -4.29
C PRO A 228 -3.78 -10.22 -3.79
N VAL A 229 -2.67 -9.76 -4.37
CA VAL A 229 -1.32 -10.16 -3.90
C VAL A 229 -1.08 -9.67 -2.46
N ARG A 230 -1.68 -8.54 -2.08
CA ARG A 230 -1.55 -7.99 -0.73
C ARG A 230 -2.43 -8.74 0.27
N LYS A 231 -1.77 -9.36 1.26
CA LYS A 231 -2.43 -10.11 2.35
C LYS A 231 -2.81 -9.27 3.55
N VAL A 232 -2.11 -8.15 3.77
CA VAL A 232 -2.36 -7.23 4.89
C VAL A 232 -3.50 -6.27 4.54
N PRO A 233 -4.52 -6.09 5.40
CA PRO A 233 -5.63 -5.18 5.15
C PRO A 233 -5.17 -3.71 5.09
N GLN A 234 -5.76 -2.94 4.19
CA GLN A 234 -5.41 -1.53 3.91
C GLN A 234 -6.34 -0.53 4.58
N PHE A 235 -7.65 -0.75 4.50
CA PHE A 235 -8.65 0.24 4.88
C PHE A 235 -8.73 0.37 6.39
N VAL A 236 -8.91 -0.75 7.10
CA VAL A 236 -8.95 -0.73 8.57
C VAL A 236 -7.66 -0.15 9.16
N THR A 237 -6.50 -0.45 8.56
CA THR A 237 -5.21 0.05 9.07
C THR A 237 -5.04 1.54 8.82
N VAL A 238 -5.44 2.06 7.66
CA VAL A 238 -5.38 3.51 7.36
C VAL A 238 -6.41 4.29 8.18
N LEU A 239 -7.64 3.78 8.29
CA LEU A 239 -8.73 4.44 9.01
C LEU A 239 -8.45 4.48 10.51
N ALA A 240 -7.99 3.37 11.11
CA ALA A 240 -7.60 3.34 12.52
C ALA A 240 -6.42 4.26 12.81
N LYS A 241 -5.36 4.22 11.98
CA LYS A 241 -4.18 5.09 12.14
C LYS A 241 -4.50 6.57 12.06
N SER A 242 -5.57 6.96 11.37
CA SER A 242 -5.98 8.36 11.29
C SER A 242 -6.51 8.88 12.64
N GLN A 243 -6.86 7.99 13.57
CA GLN A 243 -7.34 8.30 14.92
C GLN A 243 -6.23 8.12 15.99
N GLU A 244 -5.09 7.53 15.63
CA GLU A 244 -3.98 7.21 16.54
C GLU A 244 -2.82 8.21 16.42
N PRO A 245 -1.97 8.34 17.47
CA PRO A 245 -0.72 9.09 17.37
C PRO A 245 0.27 8.45 16.38
N LEU A 246 1.38 9.15 16.10
CA LEU A 246 2.41 8.66 15.18
C LEU A 246 2.90 7.25 15.59
N PRO A 247 3.02 6.32 14.62
CA PRO A 247 3.43 4.95 14.90
C PRO A 247 4.91 4.87 15.30
N ASN A 248 5.26 3.85 16.09
CA ASN A 248 6.65 3.54 16.42
C ASN A 248 7.34 2.81 15.24
N GLN A 249 7.85 3.55 14.28
CA GLN A 249 8.55 3.03 13.11
C GLN A 249 9.64 4.00 12.61
N HIS A 250 10.47 3.57 11.68
CA HIS A 250 11.42 4.47 11.00
C HIS A 250 10.71 5.64 10.30
N PRO A 251 11.28 6.87 10.32
CA PRO A 251 10.70 8.04 9.66
C PRO A 251 10.37 7.87 8.17
N TYR A 252 11.17 7.08 7.46
CA TYR A 252 10.99 6.82 6.03
C TYR A 252 10.10 5.60 5.70
N GLY A 253 9.52 4.94 6.71
CA GLY A 253 8.65 3.77 6.55
C GLY A 253 9.23 2.49 7.14
N VAL A 254 8.34 1.53 7.38
CA VAL A 254 8.62 0.28 8.12
C VAL A 254 9.74 -0.59 7.53
N GLY A 255 10.00 -0.52 6.22
CA GLY A 255 11.07 -1.29 5.58
C GLY A 255 12.49 -0.83 5.89
N ASN A 256 12.65 0.34 6.55
CA ASN A 256 13.98 0.91 6.81
C ASN A 256 14.56 0.53 8.18
N ASP A 257 13.75 -0.03 9.07
CA ASP A 257 14.27 -0.63 10.31
C ASP A 257 14.76 -2.05 10.00
N PRO A 258 16.04 -2.39 10.29
CA PRO A 258 16.52 -3.77 10.14
C PRO A 258 15.95 -4.65 11.25
N LEU A 259 15.95 -5.96 11.03
CA LEU A 259 15.68 -6.91 12.10
C LEU A 259 16.86 -6.95 13.10
N GLU A 260 16.57 -6.80 14.39
CA GLU A 260 17.57 -6.85 15.47
C GLU A 260 17.98 -8.30 15.78
N ILE A 261 18.76 -8.88 14.87
CA ILE A 261 19.33 -10.23 14.97
C ILE A 261 20.85 -10.19 14.95
N GLN A 262 21.49 -11.30 15.34
CA GLN A 262 22.94 -11.35 15.48
C GLN A 262 23.69 -11.06 14.18
N PHE A 263 23.21 -11.56 13.04
CA PHE A 263 23.75 -11.26 11.71
C PHE A 263 22.91 -10.17 11.03
N GLY A 264 23.55 -9.09 10.59
CA GLY A 264 22.86 -7.88 10.11
C GLY A 264 22.40 -7.89 8.64
N ALA A 265 21.98 -6.71 8.17
CA ALA A 265 21.51 -6.40 6.80
C ALA A 265 20.27 -7.16 6.31
N ILE A 266 19.39 -7.56 7.23
CA ILE A 266 18.08 -8.11 6.86
C ILE A 266 17.00 -7.06 7.12
N PHE A 267 16.43 -6.56 6.03
CA PHE A 267 15.32 -5.62 6.04
C PHE A 267 14.05 -6.32 5.56
N PRO A 268 12.87 -6.01 6.15
CA PRO A 268 11.60 -6.46 5.59
C PRO A 268 11.44 -5.99 4.14
N GLN A 269 11.31 -6.94 3.19
CA GLN A 269 11.17 -6.59 1.77
C GLN A 269 9.77 -6.08 1.45
N GLU A 270 9.66 -4.81 1.07
CA GLU A 270 8.39 -4.19 0.67
C GLU A 270 7.83 -4.73 -0.67
N THR A 271 8.68 -5.30 -1.55
CA THR A 271 8.27 -5.78 -2.89
C THR A 271 7.57 -7.13 -2.87
N ARG A 272 7.97 -8.04 -1.96
CA ARG A 272 7.40 -9.40 -1.86
C ARG A 272 6.15 -9.43 -0.97
N ASN A 273 6.08 -8.57 0.03
CA ASN A 273 4.90 -8.38 0.86
C ASN A 273 4.63 -6.87 0.97
N PRO A 274 3.74 -6.30 0.14
CA PRO A 274 3.48 -4.86 0.11
C PRO A 274 2.78 -4.43 1.40
N ALA A 275 3.59 -4.20 2.42
CA ALA A 275 3.22 -3.72 3.74
C ALA A 275 3.82 -2.33 3.99
N ALA A 276 4.12 -1.58 2.92
CA ALA A 276 4.54 -0.19 3.05
C ALA A 276 3.49 0.59 3.85
N GLN A 277 3.94 1.14 4.97
CA GLN A 277 3.13 1.94 5.90
C GLN A 277 3.83 3.29 6.08
N PRO A 278 3.69 4.21 5.12
CA PRO A 278 4.23 5.56 5.28
C PRO A 278 3.52 6.26 6.44
N ALA A 279 4.25 7.09 7.17
CA ALA A 279 3.70 7.96 8.21
C ALA A 279 4.34 9.36 8.09
N PRO A 280 3.59 10.43 8.37
CA PRO A 280 4.06 11.79 8.16
C PRO A 280 4.95 12.27 9.32
N PHE A 281 6.19 11.78 9.36
CA PHE A 281 7.18 12.30 10.31
C PHE A 281 7.71 13.67 9.84
N GLY A 282 7.46 14.71 10.64
CA GLY A 282 8.16 15.99 10.52
C GLY A 282 9.65 15.92 10.90
N LYS A 283 10.35 17.05 10.69
CA LYS A 283 11.80 17.19 10.92
C LYS A 283 12.20 16.96 12.38
N ASP A 284 11.45 17.53 13.31
CA ASP A 284 11.80 17.57 14.74
C ASP A 284 11.08 16.46 15.51
N ASN A 285 11.37 15.20 15.17
CA ASN A 285 10.80 14.03 15.83
C ASN A 285 11.87 13.19 16.53
N ARG A 286 11.51 12.59 17.67
CA ARG A 286 12.37 11.69 18.41
C ARG A 286 11.66 10.37 18.68
N ARG A 287 12.24 9.27 18.19
CA ARG A 287 11.76 7.91 18.50
C ARG A 287 12.07 7.57 19.95
N ILE A 288 11.09 6.98 20.65
CA ILE A 288 11.29 6.41 21.98
C ILE A 288 12.04 5.08 21.80
N LEU A 289 13.29 5.02 22.28
CA LEU A 289 14.10 3.81 22.24
C LEU A 289 14.00 3.09 23.59
N ILE A 290 13.87 1.77 23.55
CA ILE A 290 13.82 0.91 24.74
C ILE A 290 15.24 0.45 25.06
N SER A 291 15.69 0.64 26.31
CA SER A 291 17.03 0.23 26.75
C SER A 291 17.12 -1.29 26.96
N CYS A 292 18.14 -1.95 26.42
CA CYS A 292 18.39 -3.39 26.57
C CYS A 292 18.98 -3.80 27.94
N GLY A 293 18.54 -3.20 29.06
CA GLY A 293 19.04 -3.51 30.41
C GLY A 293 18.07 -3.08 31.52
N SER A 294 18.24 -3.60 32.74
CA SER A 294 17.31 -3.39 33.86
C SER A 294 17.38 -2.01 34.51
N ASP A 295 18.26 -1.13 34.06
CA ASP A 295 18.51 0.15 34.71
C ASP A 295 17.40 1.16 34.33
N SER A 296 16.72 1.72 35.33
CA SER A 296 15.77 2.85 35.21
C SER A 296 16.40 4.16 34.70
N LYS A 297 17.59 4.08 34.08
CA LYS A 297 18.45 5.19 33.69
C LYS A 297 18.49 5.30 32.17
N ASN A 298 17.36 5.68 31.57
CA ASN A 298 17.33 6.04 30.16
C ASN A 298 18.23 7.26 29.90
N VAL A 299 19.17 7.11 28.95
CA VAL A 299 20.16 8.14 28.54
C VAL A 299 19.48 9.47 28.17
N ALA A 300 18.24 9.42 27.71
CA ALA A 300 17.42 10.60 27.40
C ALA A 300 17.18 11.54 28.58
N SER A 301 17.20 11.03 29.82
CA SER A 301 16.87 11.79 31.05
C SER A 301 18.10 12.28 31.81
N LYS A 302 19.27 11.66 31.60
CA LYS A 302 20.51 11.98 32.28
C LYS A 302 21.66 11.85 31.30
N GLY A 303 22.25 12.96 30.88
CA GLY A 303 23.43 13.03 29.99
C GLY A 303 24.72 12.41 30.55
N ALA A 304 24.64 11.53 31.56
CA ALA A 304 25.74 11.04 32.38
C ALA A 304 25.87 9.50 32.44
N VAL A 305 25.15 8.75 31.60
CA VAL A 305 25.15 7.25 31.63
C VAL A 305 25.87 6.64 30.42
N LEU A 306 26.61 7.46 29.65
CA LEU A 306 27.50 6.94 28.61
C LEU A 306 28.72 6.28 29.27
N GLY A 307 28.92 4.98 29.05
CA GLY A 307 30.11 4.24 29.51
C GLY A 307 29.89 3.28 30.69
N LYS A 308 28.67 3.15 31.23
CA LYS A 308 28.35 2.08 32.19
C LYS A 308 27.73 0.90 31.44
N ALA A 309 28.34 -0.28 31.60
CA ALA A 309 27.79 -1.50 31.05
C ALA A 309 26.41 -1.78 31.69
N PRO A 310 25.39 -2.17 30.92
CA PRO A 310 24.06 -2.47 31.45
C PRO A 310 24.15 -3.59 32.49
N SER A 311 23.48 -3.40 33.63
CA SER A 311 23.31 -4.42 34.66
C SER A 311 22.56 -5.61 34.06
N GLY A 312 23.17 -6.81 34.06
CA GLY A 312 22.51 -8.06 33.66
C GLY A 312 22.95 -8.70 32.34
N ASN A 313 23.70 -8.02 31.46
CA ASN A 313 24.22 -8.68 30.25
C ASN A 313 25.58 -9.35 30.52
N SER A 314 25.66 -10.65 30.26
CA SER A 314 26.86 -11.50 30.28
C SER A 314 27.78 -11.24 29.08
N GLY A 315 28.07 -9.97 28.80
CA GLY A 315 29.05 -9.57 27.78
C GLY A 315 30.45 -9.46 28.36
N LEU A 316 31.48 -9.69 27.55
CA LEU A 316 32.87 -9.42 27.91
C LEU A 316 33.01 -7.91 28.18
N LYS A 317 33.17 -7.55 29.46
CA LYS A 317 33.45 -6.18 29.87
C LYS A 317 34.94 -5.94 29.72
N LEU A 318 35.30 -4.89 29.00
CA LEU A 318 36.67 -4.48 28.80
C LEU A 318 36.99 -3.31 29.73
N ASP A 319 38.00 -3.47 30.58
CA ASP A 319 38.39 -2.43 31.52
C ASP A 319 39.07 -1.25 30.81
N PRO A 320 38.76 0.00 31.19
CA PRO A 320 39.45 1.17 30.67
C PRO A 320 40.93 1.16 31.12
N ALA A 321 41.85 1.29 30.18
CA ALA A 321 43.26 1.56 30.46
C ALA A 321 43.41 3.02 30.92
N VAL A 322 43.83 3.20 32.17
CA VAL A 322 44.24 4.50 32.71
C VAL A 322 45.64 4.81 32.17
N ARG A 323 45.77 5.79 31.26
CA ARG A 323 47.06 6.41 30.97
C ARG A 323 47.26 7.60 31.90
N THR A 324 48.36 7.61 32.65
CA THR A 324 48.76 8.74 33.48
C THR A 324 49.07 9.96 32.61
N ASN A 325 48.55 11.13 33.03
CA ASN A 325 48.64 12.44 32.38
C ASN A 325 49.98 12.74 31.68
N GLY A 326 49.95 12.83 30.34
CA GLY A 326 50.88 13.65 29.57
C GLY A 326 50.28 15.04 29.39
N LYS A 327 51.10 16.10 29.50
CA LYS A 327 50.74 17.53 29.62
C LYS A 327 49.83 18.17 28.55
N ASN A 328 49.26 17.42 27.61
CA ASN A 328 48.26 17.92 26.66
C ASN A 328 46.96 17.10 26.83
N GLY A 329 45.92 17.76 27.35
CA GLY A 329 44.65 17.17 27.80
C GLY A 329 43.77 16.58 26.68
N VAL A 330 44.21 15.48 26.07
CA VAL A 330 43.35 14.58 25.31
C VAL A 330 43.29 13.25 26.06
N ASN A 331 42.22 13.05 26.82
CA ASN A 331 41.92 11.78 27.47
C ASN A 331 41.55 10.72 26.42
N ASN A 332 42.56 10.09 25.81
CA ASN A 332 42.34 8.89 25.02
C ASN A 332 42.03 7.74 25.97
N LEU A 333 40.75 7.48 26.23
CA LEU A 333 40.30 6.23 26.85
C LEU A 333 40.68 5.07 25.92
N SER A 334 41.77 4.39 26.25
CA SER A 334 42.13 3.08 25.68
C SER A 334 41.56 1.97 26.55
N VAL A 335 41.47 0.75 26.03
CA VAL A 335 41.10 -0.46 26.79
C VAL A 335 42.38 -1.21 27.16
N SER A 336 42.48 -1.71 28.39
CA SER A 336 43.58 -2.61 28.75
C SER A 336 43.27 -4.03 28.29
N LEU A 337 44.17 -4.62 27.50
CA LEU A 337 44.10 -6.02 27.09
C LEU A 337 44.95 -6.93 28.00
N SER A 338 45.56 -6.40 29.07
CA SER A 338 46.44 -7.17 29.97
C SER A 338 45.71 -8.25 30.77
N ASN A 339 44.43 -8.01 31.09
CA ASN A 339 43.64 -8.84 31.99
C ASN A 339 42.75 -9.85 31.25
N HIS A 340 42.66 -9.77 29.92
CA HIS A 340 41.82 -10.61 29.07
C HIS A 340 42.66 -11.24 27.95
N SER A 341 42.26 -12.40 27.43
CA SER A 341 42.88 -12.94 26.22
C SER A 341 42.69 -11.94 25.07
N ALA A 342 43.79 -11.41 24.53
CA ALA A 342 43.76 -10.50 23.38
C ALA A 342 43.00 -11.12 22.19
N GLU A 343 43.04 -12.44 22.06
CA GLU A 343 42.31 -13.19 21.05
C GLU A 343 40.78 -13.16 21.27
N ALA A 344 40.32 -13.30 22.52
CA ALA A 344 38.90 -13.18 22.84
C ALA A 344 38.37 -11.77 22.55
N ALA A 345 39.17 -10.73 22.80
CA ALA A 345 38.81 -9.35 22.46
C ALA A 345 38.73 -9.13 20.94
N ILE A 346 39.65 -9.72 20.17
CA ILE A 346 39.62 -9.68 18.70
C ILE A 346 38.39 -10.39 18.15
N GLN A 347 38.10 -11.61 18.62
CA GLN A 347 36.90 -12.36 18.23
C GLN A 347 35.62 -11.61 18.60
N GLY A 348 35.57 -11.02 19.81
CA GLY A 348 34.46 -10.17 20.23
C GLY A 348 34.26 -8.96 19.32
N ALA A 349 35.34 -8.30 18.88
CA ALA A 349 35.27 -7.19 17.94
C ALA A 349 34.75 -7.62 16.56
N TYR A 350 35.18 -8.79 16.05
CA TYR A 350 34.63 -9.34 14.81
C TYR A 350 33.13 -9.65 14.93
N ARG A 351 32.71 -10.32 16.02
CA ARG A 351 31.30 -10.59 16.29
C ARG A 351 30.47 -9.32 16.42
N GLN A 352 31.02 -8.27 17.01
CA GLN A 352 30.33 -6.99 17.13
C GLN A 352 30.15 -6.27 15.78
N VAL A 353 31.16 -6.30 14.90
CA VAL A 353 31.14 -5.56 13.62
C VAL A 353 30.43 -6.35 12.51
N PHE A 354 30.63 -7.66 12.46
CA PHE A 354 30.11 -8.54 11.40
C PHE A 354 28.95 -9.43 11.85
N GLY A 355 28.62 -9.46 13.14
CA GLY A 355 27.58 -10.33 13.68
C GLY A 355 27.95 -11.82 13.76
N ARG A 356 29.13 -12.20 13.25
CA ARG A 356 29.60 -13.59 13.16
C ARG A 356 31.11 -13.67 13.16
N ASP A 357 31.61 -14.89 13.31
CA ASP A 357 33.01 -15.18 13.05
C ASP A 357 33.29 -15.08 11.54
N VAL A 358 34.43 -14.49 11.22
CA VAL A 358 34.84 -14.15 9.86
C VAL A 358 35.52 -15.35 9.20
N TYR A 359 35.29 -15.57 7.90
CA TYR A 359 35.89 -16.70 7.19
C TYR A 359 37.41 -16.55 7.02
N SER A 360 38.10 -17.66 6.82
CA SER A 360 39.53 -17.66 6.49
C SER A 360 39.81 -16.77 5.28
N GLY A 361 40.72 -15.80 5.43
CA GLY A 361 41.08 -14.83 4.38
C GLY A 361 40.26 -13.52 4.40
N GLN A 362 39.21 -13.42 5.20
CA GLN A 362 38.49 -12.16 5.45
C GLN A 362 39.01 -11.42 6.71
N GLN A 363 39.89 -12.06 7.48
CA GLN A 363 40.55 -11.49 8.65
C GLN A 363 41.58 -10.41 8.25
N LEU A 364 41.72 -9.39 9.10
CA LEU A 364 42.74 -8.35 8.94
C LEU A 364 43.98 -8.70 9.77
N ALA A 365 44.75 -9.71 9.32
CA ALA A 365 45.92 -10.23 10.05
C ALA A 365 46.92 -9.14 10.47
N VAL A 366 47.20 -8.16 9.61
CA VAL A 366 48.10 -7.04 9.92
C VAL A 366 47.55 -6.19 11.07
N ALA A 367 46.24 -5.92 11.08
CA ALA A 367 45.60 -5.13 12.12
C ALA A 367 45.53 -5.88 13.45
N GLU A 368 45.34 -7.20 13.41
CA GLU A 368 45.37 -8.07 14.60
C GLU A 368 46.74 -8.07 15.26
N THR A 369 47.81 -8.23 14.48
CA THR A 369 49.19 -8.20 15.01
C THR A 369 49.51 -6.85 15.65
N LYS A 370 49.11 -5.75 15.00
CA LYS A 370 49.28 -4.40 15.54
C LYS A 370 48.50 -4.16 16.83
N LEU A 371 47.30 -4.74 16.96
CA LEU A 371 46.50 -4.66 18.18
C LEU A 371 47.15 -5.48 19.30
N LYS A 372 47.62 -6.70 19.00
CA LYS A 372 48.34 -7.56 19.95
C LYS A 372 49.65 -6.92 20.44
N GLY A 373 50.36 -6.24 19.54
CA GLY A 373 51.58 -5.49 19.85
C GLY A 373 51.36 -4.16 20.57
N GLY A 374 50.10 -3.75 20.77
CA GLY A 374 49.76 -2.47 21.43
C GLY A 374 50.04 -1.23 20.58
N GLU A 375 50.34 -1.38 19.28
CA GLU A 375 50.60 -0.29 18.35
C GLU A 375 49.32 0.49 18.01
N ILE A 376 48.16 -0.18 18.01
CA ILE A 376 46.85 0.44 17.76
C ILE A 376 45.87 0.20 18.92
N PRO A 377 45.02 1.18 19.26
CA PRO A 377 43.94 0.98 20.24
C PRO A 377 42.75 0.23 19.63
N MET A 378 41.90 -0.36 20.47
CA MET A 378 40.67 -1.08 20.04
C MET A 378 39.76 -0.21 19.15
N ARG A 379 39.65 1.09 19.44
CA ARG A 379 38.90 2.04 18.60
C ARG A 379 39.42 2.10 17.16
N GLU A 380 40.74 2.05 16.98
CA GLU A 380 41.37 2.05 15.65
C GLU A 380 41.19 0.71 14.96
N PHE A 381 41.28 -0.40 15.70
CA PHE A 381 40.99 -1.72 15.17
C PHE A 381 39.56 -1.80 14.61
N ILE A 382 38.54 -1.38 15.38
CA ILE A 382 37.14 -1.33 14.93
C ILE A 382 36.99 -0.44 13.68
N ARG A 383 37.69 0.71 13.64
CA ARG A 383 37.68 1.60 12.47
C ARG A 383 38.23 0.91 11.22
N GLN A 384 39.29 0.12 11.35
CA GLN A 384 39.87 -0.64 10.23
C GLN A 384 38.93 -1.77 9.78
N LEU A 385 38.26 -2.46 10.71
CA LEU A 385 37.24 -3.46 10.38
C LEU A 385 36.08 -2.85 9.58
N ALA A 386 35.55 -1.70 10.02
CA ALA A 386 34.44 -1.01 9.34
C ALA A 386 34.83 -0.43 7.96
N LYS A 387 36.10 -0.04 7.77
CA LYS A 387 36.63 0.42 6.47
C LYS A 387 37.11 -0.72 5.57
N SER A 388 37.03 -1.96 6.03
CA SER A 388 37.50 -3.11 5.26
C SER A 388 36.63 -3.36 4.02
N ARG A 389 37.24 -3.94 2.99
CA ARG A 389 36.51 -4.40 1.80
C ARG A 389 35.42 -5.42 2.15
N CYS A 390 35.66 -6.25 3.18
CA CYS A 390 34.70 -7.24 3.62
C CYS A 390 33.43 -6.58 4.19
N PHE A 391 33.58 -5.57 5.05
CA PHE A 391 32.46 -4.83 5.62
C PHE A 391 31.65 -4.12 4.53
N ARG A 392 32.36 -3.42 3.62
CA ARG A 392 31.73 -2.72 2.50
C ARG A 392 30.88 -3.66 1.63
N ARG A 393 31.41 -4.83 1.27
CA ARG A 393 30.70 -5.83 0.46
C ARG A 393 29.45 -6.42 1.15
N LEU A 394 29.42 -6.42 2.48
CA LEU A 394 28.33 -7.04 3.25
C LEU A 394 27.21 -6.05 3.59
N TYR A 395 27.55 -4.78 3.85
CA TYR A 395 26.62 -3.82 4.45
C TYR A 395 26.46 -2.51 3.67
N TRP A 396 27.20 -2.31 2.58
CA TRP A 396 27.21 -1.04 1.83
C TRP A 396 26.99 -1.18 0.33
N ASP A 397 27.79 -2.03 -0.34
CA ASP A 397 27.60 -2.35 -1.76
C ASP A 397 26.35 -3.22 -1.94
#